data_AF-A0A1Y5SE51-F1
#
_entry.id   AF-A0A1Y5SE51-F1
#
_cell.length_a   1.000
_cell.length_b   1.000
_cell.length_c   1.000
_cell.angle_alpha   90.00
_cell.angle_beta   90.00
_cell.angle_gamma   90.00
#
_symmetry.space_group_name_H-M   'P 1'
#
loop_
_entity.id
_entity.type
_entity.pdbx_description
1 polymer ?
#
loop_
_entity_poly.entity_id
_entity_poly.type
_entity_poly.pdbx_seq_one_letter_code
_entity_poly.pdbx_strand_id
1 'polypeptide(L)'
;MNAAIGIGLLAATAILFAWAYGQYRRPAPAPWTRIESLSIAVVLAIVSMICFGLAFLGSFALDLSAETGWTADLVTAGVALVLCWLLVPRLMAPARQAPQPSPAHSAGAANLGSPSGPGTPSNRNVPGGGRSRRRRAA
;
A
#
# COMPACT_ATOMS: atom_id res chain seq x y z
N MET A 1 -10.39 -28.90 12.17
CA MET A 1 -10.90 -27.61 12.73
C MET A 1 -9.80 -26.55 12.85
N ASN A 2 -8.59 -26.90 13.29
CA ASN A 2 -7.49 -25.94 13.39
C ASN A 2 -7.07 -25.38 12.01
N ALA A 3 -7.08 -26.21 10.96
CA ALA A 3 -6.80 -25.78 9.59
C ALA A 3 -7.79 -24.72 9.08
N ALA A 4 -9.10 -24.96 9.17
CA ALA A 4 -10.11 -23.97 8.78
C ALA A 4 -9.91 -22.60 9.46
N ILE A 5 -9.58 -22.59 10.76
CA ILE A 5 -9.29 -21.35 11.49
C ILE A 5 -8.02 -20.69 10.97
N GLY A 6 -6.93 -21.46 10.78
CA GLY A 6 -5.67 -20.95 10.26
C GLY A 6 -5.81 -20.33 8.85
N ILE A 7 -6.50 -21.04 7.96
CA ILE A 7 -6.80 -20.58 6.59
C ILE A 7 -7.67 -19.32 6.62
N GLY A 8 -8.70 -19.30 7.46
CA GLY A 8 -9.56 -18.13 7.65
C GLY A 8 -8.79 -16.90 8.13
N LEU A 9 -7.90 -17.07 9.12
CA LEU A 9 -7.05 -15.99 9.63
C LEU A 9 -6.10 -15.46 8.55
N LEU A 10 -5.45 -16.33 7.77
CA LEU A 10 -4.57 -15.92 6.69
C LEU A 10 -5.32 -15.19 5.56
N ALA A 11 -6.52 -15.65 5.20
CA ALA A 11 -7.36 -14.98 4.22
C ALA A 11 -7.83 -13.60 4.70
N ALA A 12 -8.30 -13.51 5.96
CA ALA A 12 -8.67 -12.24 6.57
C ALA A 12 -7.48 -11.27 6.62
N THR A 13 -6.28 -11.77 6.93
CA THR A 13 -5.04 -10.99 6.89
C THR A 13 -4.77 -10.44 5.49
N ALA A 14 -4.87 -11.27 4.45
CA ALA A 14 -4.63 -10.83 3.07
C ALA A 14 -5.63 -9.75 2.63
N ILE A 15 -6.91 -9.89 3.00
CA ILE A 15 -7.95 -8.90 2.73
C ILE A 15 -7.68 -7.60 3.50
N LEU A 16 -7.35 -7.69 4.80
CA LEU A 16 -7.03 -6.53 5.64
C LEU A 16 -5.80 -5.79 5.12
N PHE A 17 -4.76 -6.52 4.72
CA PHE A 17 -3.56 -5.96 4.10
C PHE A 17 -3.88 -5.25 2.78
N ALA A 18 -4.65 -5.89 1.89
CA ALA A 18 -5.05 -5.29 0.61
C ALA A 18 -5.90 -4.03 0.84
N TRP A 19 -6.79 -4.04 1.83
CA TRP A 19 -7.57 -2.87 2.23
C TRP A 19 -6.67 -1.75 2.77
N ALA A 20 -5.81 -2.04 3.74
CA ALA A 20 -4.92 -1.06 4.34
C ALA A 20 -3.98 -0.44 3.29
N TYR A 21 -3.37 -1.28 2.45
CA TYR A 21 -2.54 -0.84 1.32
C TYR A 21 -3.31 0.08 0.37
N GLY A 22 -4.56 -0.27 0.05
CA GLY A 22 -5.44 0.55 -0.76
C GLY A 22 -5.71 1.93 -0.16
N GLN A 23 -5.80 2.06 1.17
CA GLN A 23 -6.02 3.36 1.84
C GLN A 23 -4.81 4.30 1.73
N TYR A 24 -3.59 3.78 1.86
CA TYR A 24 -2.36 4.59 1.73
C TYR A 24 -2.11 5.10 0.30
N ARG A 25 -2.68 4.43 -0.71
CA ARG A 25 -2.48 4.79 -2.12
C ARG A 25 -3.59 5.67 -2.71
N ARG A 26 -4.63 6.02 -1.94
CA ARG A 26 -5.68 6.94 -2.39
C ARG A 26 -5.14 8.37 -2.51
N PRO A 27 -5.60 9.17 -3.49
CA PRO A 27 -5.23 10.59 -3.60
C PRO A 27 -5.60 11.40 -2.35
N ALA A 28 -6.68 11.03 -1.69
CA ALA A 28 -7.08 11.54 -0.38
C ALA A 28 -7.05 10.37 0.63
N PRO A 29 -5.94 10.16 1.35
CA PRO A 29 -5.84 9.09 2.32
C PRO A 29 -6.77 9.35 3.52
N ALA A 30 -7.30 8.28 4.11
CA ALA A 30 -8.20 8.36 5.25
C ALA A 30 -7.51 9.05 6.46
N PRO A 31 -8.24 9.79 7.31
CA PRO A 31 -7.63 10.55 8.41
C PRO A 31 -6.85 9.67 9.39
N TRP A 32 -7.26 8.42 9.58
CA TRP A 32 -6.59 7.48 10.46
C TRP A 32 -5.17 7.12 10.01
N THR A 33 -4.87 7.15 8.69
CA THR A 33 -3.53 6.81 8.18
C THR A 33 -2.51 7.91 8.49
N ARG A 34 -2.96 9.10 8.92
CA ARG A 34 -2.08 10.20 9.35
C ARG A 34 -1.61 10.03 10.78
N ILE A 35 -2.26 9.16 11.55
CA ILE A 35 -1.94 8.89 12.94
C ILE A 35 -1.00 7.68 12.96
N GLU A 36 0.25 7.90 13.40
CA GLU A 36 1.30 6.87 13.41
C GLU A 36 0.92 5.66 14.28
N SER A 37 0.35 5.91 15.45
CA SER A 37 -0.07 4.85 16.38
C SER A 37 -1.13 3.92 15.79
N LEU A 38 -2.08 4.44 15.00
CA LEU A 38 -3.08 3.61 14.32
C LEU A 38 -2.47 2.76 13.21
N SER A 39 -1.49 3.31 12.48
CA SER A 39 -0.76 2.57 11.45
C SER A 39 0.00 1.39 12.08
N ILE A 40 0.70 1.64 13.19
CA ILE A 40 1.41 0.60 13.94
C ILE A 40 0.43 -0.46 14.47
N ALA A 41 -0.72 -0.05 15.01
CA ALA A 41 -1.73 -0.99 15.51
C ALA A 41 -2.25 -1.93 14.41
N VAL A 42 -2.48 -1.42 13.19
CA VAL A 42 -2.90 -2.24 12.05
C VAL A 42 -1.79 -3.22 11.64
N VAL A 43 -0.53 -2.79 11.60
CA VAL A 43 0.61 -3.67 11.29
C VAL A 43 0.76 -4.78 12.34
N LEU A 44 0.65 -4.44 13.62
CA LEU A 44 0.69 -5.43 14.72
C LEU A 44 -0.47 -6.41 14.65
N ALA A 45 -1.67 -5.95 14.28
CA ALA A 45 -2.82 -6.83 14.05
C ALA A 45 -2.56 -7.79 12.89
N ILE A 46 -2.01 -7.31 11.77
CA ILE A 46 -1.64 -8.15 10.62
C ILE A 46 -0.59 -9.20 11.01
N VAL A 47 0.49 -8.79 11.68
CA VAL A 47 1.57 -9.70 12.10
C VAL A 47 1.05 -10.75 13.08
N SER A 48 0.23 -10.34 14.06
CA SER A 48 -0.35 -11.30 15.00
C SER A 48 -1.28 -12.29 14.31
N MET A 49 -2.16 -11.86 13.40
CA MET A 49 -2.99 -12.78 12.62
C MET A 49 -2.18 -13.75 11.76
N ILE A 50 -1.05 -13.31 11.17
CA ILE A 50 -0.15 -14.21 10.45
C ILE A 50 0.45 -15.25 11.38
N CYS A 51 1.02 -14.83 12.52
CA CYS A 51 1.63 -15.74 13.48
C CYS A 51 0.61 -16.76 14.02
N PHE A 52 -0.59 -16.32 14.40
CA PHE A 52 -1.66 -17.23 14.84
C PHE A 52 -2.12 -18.14 13.70
N GLY A 53 -2.34 -17.61 12.50
CA GLY A 53 -2.74 -18.39 11.33
C GLY A 53 -1.75 -19.50 11.01
N LEU A 54 -0.45 -19.19 11.01
CA LEU A 54 0.63 -20.16 10.81
C LEU A 54 0.73 -21.18 11.96
N ALA A 55 0.53 -20.76 13.21
CA ALA A 55 0.55 -21.67 14.35
C ALA A 55 -0.58 -22.72 14.25
N PHE A 56 -1.81 -22.31 13.94
CA PHE A 56 -2.93 -23.22 13.73
C PHE A 56 -2.71 -24.17 12.54
N LEU A 57 -2.13 -23.65 11.46
CA LEU A 57 -1.78 -24.47 10.29
C LEU A 57 -0.65 -25.46 10.59
N GLY A 58 0.32 -25.05 11.42
CA GLY A 58 1.40 -25.90 11.90
C GLY A 58 0.90 -27.00 12.83
N SER A 59 -0.01 -26.68 13.75
CA SER A 59 -0.66 -27.70 14.61
C SER A 59 -1.45 -28.71 13.78
N PHE A 60 -2.18 -28.25 12.76
CA PHE A 60 -2.83 -29.15 11.80
C PHE A 60 -1.79 -30.02 11.07
N ALA A 61 -0.67 -29.44 10.63
CA ALA A 61 0.39 -30.15 9.92
C ALA A 61 1.02 -31.28 10.75
N LEU A 62 0.96 -31.18 12.09
CA LEU A 62 1.49 -32.19 13.00
C LEU A 62 0.47 -33.28 13.37
N ASP A 63 -0.82 -33.05 13.11
CA ASP A 63 -1.93 -33.93 13.54
C ASP A 63 -2.72 -34.54 12.35
N LEU A 64 -2.11 -34.60 11.15
CA LEU A 64 -2.75 -35.06 9.91
C LEU A 64 -3.35 -36.47 10.00
N SER A 65 -2.81 -37.35 10.85
CA SER A 65 -3.24 -38.74 10.95
C SER A 65 -4.56 -38.92 11.70
N ALA A 66 -4.98 -37.93 12.50
CA ALA A 66 -6.19 -37.99 13.31
C ALA A 66 -7.42 -37.36 12.66
N GLU A 67 -7.25 -36.63 11.54
CA GLU A 67 -8.27 -35.68 11.08
C GLU A 67 -9.13 -36.22 9.92
N THR A 68 -10.39 -36.54 10.23
CA THR A 68 -11.41 -37.02 9.26
C THR A 68 -12.21 -35.88 8.60
N GLY A 69 -11.95 -34.62 8.98
CA GLY A 69 -12.71 -33.43 8.59
C GLY A 69 -12.23 -32.69 7.33
N TRP A 70 -11.42 -33.32 6.48
CA TRP A 70 -10.78 -32.71 5.30
C TRP A 70 -11.71 -31.95 4.35
N THR A 71 -12.97 -32.37 4.24
CA THR A 71 -13.97 -31.67 3.39
C THR A 71 -14.29 -30.27 3.89
N ALA A 72 -14.38 -30.07 5.21
CA ALA A 72 -14.65 -28.76 5.80
C ALA A 72 -13.47 -27.80 5.59
N ASP A 73 -12.24 -28.31 5.71
CA ASP A 73 -11.03 -27.53 5.45
C ASP A 73 -10.92 -27.17 3.95
N LEU A 74 -11.25 -28.10 3.05
CA LEU A 74 -11.28 -27.84 1.60
C LEU A 74 -12.32 -26.77 1.22
N VAL A 75 -13.53 -26.85 1.78
CA VAL A 75 -14.57 -25.84 1.55
C VAL A 75 -14.13 -24.48 2.08
N THR A 76 -13.55 -24.44 3.28
CA THR A 76 -13.05 -23.21 3.89
C THR A 76 -11.93 -22.59 3.03
N ALA A 77 -10.99 -23.40 2.56
CA ALA A 77 -9.93 -22.98 1.63
C ALA A 77 -10.50 -22.45 0.31
N GLY A 78 -11.48 -23.14 -0.27
CA GLY A 78 -12.15 -22.70 -1.49
C GLY A 78 -12.85 -21.36 -1.33
N VAL A 79 -13.63 -21.19 -0.26
CA VAL A 79 -14.32 -19.93 0.05
C VAL A 79 -13.32 -18.81 0.29
N ALA A 80 -12.28 -19.06 1.10
CA ALA A 80 -11.21 -18.10 1.36
C ALA A 80 -10.51 -17.66 0.06
N LEU A 81 -10.20 -18.61 -0.83
CA LEU A 81 -9.57 -18.33 -2.12
C LEU A 81 -10.48 -17.45 -2.99
N VAL A 82 -11.77 -17.79 -3.11
CA VAL A 82 -12.75 -17.02 -3.89
C VAL A 82 -12.89 -15.60 -3.33
N LEU A 83 -12.97 -15.45 -2.00
CA LEU A 83 -13.04 -14.15 -1.35
C LEU A 83 -11.78 -13.32 -1.63
N CYS A 84 -10.59 -13.90 -1.45
CA CYS A 84 -9.33 -13.24 -1.78
C CYS A 84 -9.27 -12.83 -3.25
N TRP A 85 -9.65 -13.73 -4.16
CA TRP A 85 -9.62 -13.48 -5.60
C TRP A 85 -10.57 -12.35 -6.03
N LEU A 86 -11.74 -12.21 -5.39
CA LEU A 86 -12.70 -11.15 -5.68
C LEU A 86 -12.36 -9.81 -4.98
N LEU A 87 -11.96 -9.87 -3.71
CA LEU A 87 -11.78 -8.68 -2.87
C LEU A 87 -10.43 -8.00 -3.09
N VAL A 88 -9.33 -8.77 -3.16
CA VAL A 88 -7.97 -8.20 -3.29
C VAL A 88 -7.82 -7.28 -4.51
N PRO A 89 -8.18 -7.67 -5.75
CA PRO A 89 -8.03 -6.78 -6.90
C PRO A 89 -8.93 -5.55 -6.79
N ARG A 90 -10.13 -5.67 -6.19
CA ARG A 90 -11.03 -4.53 -5.99
C ARG A 90 -10.51 -3.55 -4.94
N LEU A 91 -9.94 -4.07 -3.85
CA LEU A 91 -9.34 -3.25 -2.79
C LEU A 91 -8.06 -2.56 -3.27
N MET A 92 -7.32 -3.19 -4.19
CA MET A 92 -6.12 -2.62 -4.81
C MET A 92 -6.40 -1.72 -6.02
N ALA A 93 -7.60 -1.72 -6.58
CA ALA A 93 -7.93 -0.91 -7.76
C ALA A 93 -7.62 0.61 -7.59
N PRO A 94 -7.94 1.25 -6.44
CA PRO A 94 -7.58 2.65 -6.22
C PRO A 94 -6.07 2.90 -6.23
N ALA A 95 -5.28 1.91 -5.83
CA ALA A 95 -3.82 2.02 -5.80
C ALA A 95 -3.19 2.01 -7.20
N ARG A 96 -3.85 1.37 -8.17
CA ARG A 96 -3.38 1.30 -9.57
C ARG A 96 -3.63 2.60 -10.34
N GLN A 97 -4.56 3.42 -9.86
CA GLN A 97 -4.92 4.70 -10.48
C GLN A 97 -4.09 5.88 -9.96
N ALA A 98 -3.31 5.66 -8.90
CA ALA A 98 -2.41 6.68 -8.38
C ALA A 98 -1.30 6.96 -9.42
N PRO A 99 -1.05 8.23 -9.80
CA PRO A 99 0.04 8.59 -10.70
C PRO A 99 1.35 8.02 -10.15
N GLN A 100 1.99 7.11 -10.91
CA GLN A 100 3.34 6.69 -10.58
C GLN A 100 4.26 7.92 -10.66
N PRO A 101 5.11 8.18 -9.66
CA PRO A 101 6.17 9.16 -9.82
C PRO A 101 7.09 8.66 -10.95
N SER A 102 6.97 9.27 -12.13
CA SER A 102 7.84 8.96 -13.26
C SER A 102 9.31 9.12 -12.83
N PRO A 103 10.18 8.14 -13.07
CA PRO A 103 11.62 8.22 -12.73
C PRO A 103 12.38 9.32 -13.51
N ALA A 104 11.71 10.08 -14.36
CA ALA A 104 12.27 11.18 -15.16
C ALA A 104 12.73 12.41 -14.35
N HIS A 105 12.49 12.48 -13.03
CA HIS A 105 13.02 13.55 -12.18
C HIS A 105 14.22 13.13 -11.31
N SER A 106 14.64 11.86 -11.37
CA SER A 106 15.85 11.39 -10.66
C SER A 106 17.15 11.60 -11.46
N ALA A 107 17.07 12.06 -12.72
CA ALA A 107 18.25 12.40 -13.52
C ALA A 107 18.90 13.76 -13.15
N GLY A 108 18.36 14.50 -12.18
CA GLY A 108 18.89 15.81 -11.75
C GLY A 108 19.92 15.75 -10.61
N ALA A 109 20.05 14.62 -9.90
CA ALA A 109 20.94 14.53 -8.74
C ALA A 109 22.39 14.13 -9.06
N ALA A 110 22.72 13.92 -10.35
CA ALA A 110 24.08 13.60 -10.80
C ALA A 110 24.94 14.86 -11.11
N ASN A 111 24.45 16.06 -10.80
CA ASN A 111 25.18 17.31 -10.97
C ASN A 111 25.37 18.06 -9.64
N LEU A 112 25.75 17.31 -8.58
CA LEU A 112 26.44 17.89 -7.42
C LEU A 112 27.81 18.37 -7.90
N GLY A 113 27.83 19.57 -8.46
CA GLY A 113 29.03 20.31 -8.79
C GLY A 113 29.93 20.40 -7.57
N SER A 114 31.18 20.01 -7.76
CA SER A 114 32.25 20.09 -6.76
C SER A 114 32.39 21.53 -6.22
N PRO A 115 32.60 21.71 -4.90
CA PRO A 115 32.82 23.03 -4.33
C PRO A 115 34.29 23.43 -4.54
N SER A 116 34.57 24.23 -5.56
CA SER A 116 35.87 24.90 -5.70
C SER A 116 35.74 26.24 -6.41
N GLY A 117 35.80 27.33 -5.63
CA GLY A 117 36.17 28.65 -6.15
C GLY A 117 35.42 29.83 -5.51
N PRO A 118 36.13 30.81 -4.90
CA PRO A 118 35.56 32.11 -4.55
C PRO A 118 35.61 33.07 -5.74
N GLY A 119 34.47 33.69 -6.06
CA GLY A 119 34.30 34.74 -7.08
C GLY A 119 32.93 34.58 -7.73
N THR A 120 32.06 35.58 -7.87
CA THR A 120 32.11 37.05 -7.86
C THR A 120 30.65 37.52 -7.72
N PRO A 121 30.36 38.72 -7.19
CA PRO A 121 28.98 39.22 -7.13
C PRO A 121 28.57 39.73 -8.52
N SER A 122 27.71 38.99 -9.22
CA SER A 122 27.07 39.49 -10.45
C SER A 122 25.65 39.97 -10.13
N ASN A 123 25.58 41.28 -9.96
CA ASN A 123 24.37 42.09 -9.93
C ASN A 123 23.69 42.02 -11.31
N ARG A 124 22.45 41.53 -11.41
CA ARG A 124 21.60 41.78 -12.57
C ARG A 124 20.15 42.02 -12.16
N ASN A 125 19.89 43.29 -11.84
CA ASN A 125 18.58 43.92 -12.03
C ASN A 125 18.04 43.63 -13.44
N VAL A 126 16.80 43.12 -13.52
CA VAL A 126 15.90 43.42 -14.64
C VAL A 126 14.53 43.82 -14.07
N PRO A 127 14.15 45.11 -14.20
CA PRO A 127 12.83 45.60 -13.86
C PRO A 127 11.89 45.61 -15.09
N GLY A 128 10.62 45.29 -14.85
CA GLY A 128 9.48 46.01 -15.42
C GLY A 128 8.97 45.66 -16.83
N GLY A 129 7.63 45.58 -16.92
CA GLY A 129 6.90 46.25 -17.99
C GLY A 129 6.24 45.38 -19.05
N GLY A 130 4.90 45.25 -18.99
CA GLY A 130 4.12 44.65 -20.08
C GLY A 130 2.61 44.69 -19.90
N ARG A 131 2.04 45.90 -19.75
CA ARG A 131 0.59 46.19 -19.96
C ARG A 131 0.22 46.00 -21.43
N SER A 132 -1.04 45.63 -21.71
CA SER A 132 -1.84 45.84 -22.96
C SER A 132 -2.55 44.53 -23.35
N ARG A 133 -3.81 44.40 -23.77
CA ARG A 133 -5.00 45.23 -24.10
C ARG A 133 -6.13 44.20 -24.31
N ARG A 134 -7.32 44.30 -23.71
CA ARG A 134 -8.53 44.96 -24.26
C ARG A 134 -8.96 44.53 -25.68
N ARG A 135 -10.05 43.74 -25.77
CA ARG A 135 -11.13 43.69 -26.82
C ARG A 135 -12.03 42.50 -26.44
N ARG A 136 -13.28 42.59 -25.94
CA ARG A 136 -14.55 43.19 -26.40
C ARG A 136 -15.03 42.78 -27.80
N ALA A 137 -16.25 42.22 -27.80
CA ALA A 137 -17.28 42.08 -28.83
C ALA A 137 -17.09 41.01 -29.91
N ALA A 138 -17.99 40.02 -29.97
CA ALA A 138 -19.27 40.11 -30.67
C ALA A 138 -20.33 39.29 -29.93
#